data_AF-A0A7V3FTQ6-F1
#
_entry.id   AF-A0A7V3FTQ6-F1
#
_cell.length_a   1.000
_cell.length_b   1.000
_cell.length_c   1.000
_cell.angle_alpha   90.00
_cell.angle_beta   90.00
_cell.angle_gamma   90.00
#
_symmetry.space_group_name_H-M   'P 1'
#
loop_
_entity.id
_entity.type
_entity.pdbx_description
1 polymer ?
#
loop_
_entity_poly.entity_id
_entity_poly.type
_entity_poly.pdbx_seq_one_letter_code
_entity_poly.pdbx_strand_id
1 'polypeptide(L)'
;MKSNDNYMLINGKFNPEGAAKVLFALVNSKINYHNLEAFSNHERHGSDITKAEKRIKELQIMNRKIKRAIDYAIKNNKELEVNGTINIKFIDKRNGK
;
A
#
# COMPACT_ATOMS: atom_id res chain seq x y z
N MET A 1 -19.52 -9.33 16.31
CA MET A 1 -18.13 -9.81 16.40
C MET A 1 -17.29 -8.71 17.02
N LYS A 2 -16.81 -8.89 18.25
CA LYS A 2 -15.86 -7.99 18.91
C LYS A 2 -14.49 -8.65 18.86
N SER A 3 -13.69 -8.39 17.84
CA SER A 3 -12.26 -8.68 17.87
C SER A 3 -11.56 -7.90 16.76
N ASN A 4 -10.51 -7.16 17.12
CA ASN A 4 -9.56 -6.63 16.14
C ASN A 4 -8.82 -7.82 15.55
N ASP A 5 -9.24 -8.29 14.39
CA ASP A 5 -8.56 -9.39 13.73
C ASP A 5 -7.33 -8.86 12.98
N ASN A 6 -6.21 -9.57 13.16
CA ASN A 6 -4.96 -9.35 12.45
C ASN A 6 -4.83 -10.44 11.39
N TYR A 7 -4.88 -10.04 10.13
CA TYR A 7 -4.74 -10.95 9.01
C TYR A 7 -3.35 -10.77 8.38
N MET A 8 -2.62 -11.87 8.24
CA MET A 8 -1.33 -11.86 7.58
C MET A 8 -1.54 -12.08 6.08
N LEU A 9 -1.27 -11.06 5.27
CA LEU A 9 -1.45 -11.11 3.81
C LEU A 9 -0.23 -11.63 3.08
N ILE A 10 0.94 -11.40 3.64
CA ILE A 10 2.21 -11.85 3.08
C ILE A 10 3.03 -12.38 4.24
N ASN A 11 3.53 -13.59 4.09
CA ASN A 11 4.49 -14.18 4.99
C ASN A 11 5.34 -15.15 4.18
N GLY A 12 6.56 -14.73 3.86
CA GLY A 12 7.42 -15.54 3.02
C GLY A 12 8.81 -14.95 2.86
N LYS A 13 9.74 -15.85 2.55
CA LYS A 13 11.07 -15.50 2.08
C LYS A 13 11.05 -15.53 0.57
N PHE A 14 11.55 -14.47 -0.03
CA PHE A 14 11.56 -14.28 -1.47
C PHE A 14 12.96 -13.91 -1.92
N ASN A 15 13.32 -14.36 -3.11
CA ASN A 15 14.43 -13.74 -3.82
C ASN A 15 14.07 -12.28 -4.19
N PRO A 16 15.06 -11.43 -4.49
CA PRO A 16 14.82 -10.02 -4.78
C PRO A 16 13.78 -9.76 -5.87
N GLU A 17 13.76 -10.57 -6.93
CA GLU A 17 12.79 -10.46 -8.02
C GLU A 17 11.37 -10.86 -7.59
N GLY A 18 11.23 -11.91 -6.79
CA GLY A 18 9.96 -12.37 -6.23
C GLY A 18 9.38 -11.35 -5.26
N ALA A 19 10.21 -10.81 -4.38
CA ALA A 19 9.83 -9.73 -3.48
C ALA A 19 9.37 -8.49 -4.26
N ALA A 20 10.09 -8.13 -5.32
CA ALA A 20 9.72 -7.03 -6.20
C ALA A 20 8.32 -7.23 -6.79
N LYS A 21 8.04 -8.40 -7.38
CA LYS A 21 6.74 -8.70 -7.98
C LYS A 21 5.59 -8.53 -6.99
N VAL A 22 5.71 -9.13 -5.80
CA VAL A 22 4.67 -9.06 -4.77
C VAL A 22 4.48 -7.64 -4.25
N LEU A 23 5.58 -6.97 -3.89
CA LEU A 23 5.52 -5.62 -3.32
C LEU A 23 4.98 -4.59 -4.32
N PHE A 24 5.47 -4.61 -5.57
CA PHE A 24 4.98 -3.70 -6.61
C PHE A 24 3.53 -4.00 -7.01
N ALA A 25 3.11 -5.26 -7.02
CA ALA A 25 1.70 -5.60 -7.27
C ALA A 25 0.77 -4.98 -6.21
N LEU A 26 1.16 -5.03 -4.93
CA LEU A 26 0.38 -4.44 -3.84
C LEU A 26 0.35 -2.92 -3.89
N VAL A 27 1.49 -2.29 -4.19
CA VAL A 27 1.53 -0.83 -4.37
C VAL A 27 0.66 -0.41 -5.55
N ASN A 28 0.75 -1.10 -6.70
CA ASN A 28 -0.09 -0.81 -7.87
C ASN A 28 -1.57 -1.05 -7.60
N SER A 29 -1.92 -2.10 -6.85
CA SER A 29 -3.31 -2.35 -6.44
C SER A 29 -3.85 -1.19 -5.60
N LYS A 30 -3.06 -0.67 -4.66
CA LYS A 30 -3.42 0.51 -3.87
C LYS A 30 -3.56 1.77 -4.73
N ILE A 31 -2.70 1.95 -5.73
CA ILE A 31 -2.79 3.06 -6.70
C ILE A 31 -4.10 2.98 -7.47
N ASN A 32 -4.41 1.81 -8.04
CA ASN A 32 -5.61 1.62 -8.85
C ASN A 32 -6.89 1.81 -8.03
N TYR A 33 -6.94 1.28 -6.81
CA TYR A 33 -8.08 1.49 -5.91
C TYR A 33 -8.34 2.98 -5.68
N HIS A 34 -7.30 3.75 -5.36
CA HIS A 34 -7.45 5.19 -5.13
C HIS A 34 -7.68 6.01 -6.39
N ASN A 35 -7.16 5.61 -7.55
CA ASN A 35 -7.47 6.26 -8.82
C ASN A 35 -8.96 6.07 -9.17
N LEU A 36 -9.50 4.87 -8.95
CA LEU A 36 -10.93 4.58 -9.13
C LEU A 36 -11.81 5.37 -8.14
N GLU A 37 -11.43 5.42 -6.86
CA GLU A 37 -12.12 6.25 -5.85
C GLU A 37 -12.06 7.74 -6.21
N ALA A 38 -10.89 8.23 -6.62
CA ALA A 38 -10.71 9.62 -7.03
C ALA A 38 -11.56 9.96 -8.25
N PHE A 39 -11.65 9.07 -9.24
CA PHE A 39 -12.51 9.24 -10.41
C PHE A 39 -14.00 9.30 -10.00
N SER A 40 -14.46 8.37 -9.16
CA SER A 40 -15.85 8.35 -8.68
C SER A 40 -16.21 9.58 -7.83
N ASN A 41 -15.27 10.11 -7.06
CA ASN A 41 -15.46 11.35 -6.30
C ASN A 41 -15.38 12.62 -7.18
N HIS A 42 -14.52 12.64 -8.20
CA HIS A 42 -14.33 13.78 -9.09
C HIS A 42 -15.58 14.09 -9.92
N GLU A 43 -16.35 13.07 -10.31
CA GLU A 43 -17.64 13.26 -11.00
C GLU A 43 -18.72 13.87 -10.11
N ARG A 44 -18.58 13.82 -8.77
CA ARG A 44 -19.61 14.25 -7.81
C ARG A 44 -19.27 15.50 -7.01
N HIS A 45 -18.00 15.83 -6.81
CA HIS A 45 -17.55 16.99 -6.02
C HIS A 45 -16.27 17.55 -6.64
N GLY A 46 -16.31 18.79 -7.10
CA GLY A 46 -15.18 19.49 -7.71
C GLY A 46 -13.92 19.51 -6.84
N SER A 47 -13.04 18.54 -7.10
CA SER A 47 -11.58 18.47 -6.92
C SER A 47 -10.92 19.05 -5.67
N ASP A 48 -10.58 18.16 -4.73
CA ASP A 48 -9.46 18.33 -3.79
C ASP A 48 -8.14 17.89 -4.48
N ILE A 49 -7.63 18.71 -5.41
CA ILE A 49 -6.39 18.43 -6.18
C ILE A 49 -5.19 18.17 -5.26
N THR A 50 -5.14 18.88 -4.12
CA THR A 50 -4.09 18.79 -3.10
C THR A 50 -3.99 17.41 -2.44
N LYS A 51 -5.10 16.68 -2.28
CA LYS A 51 -5.08 15.33 -1.69
C LYS A 51 -4.52 14.31 -2.68
N ALA A 52 -4.90 14.43 -3.95
CA ALA A 52 -4.42 13.56 -5.02
C ALA A 52 -2.90 13.70 -5.23
N GLU A 53 -2.38 14.92 -5.29
CA GLU A 53 -0.93 15.16 -5.45
C GLU A 53 -0.10 14.61 -4.28
N LYS A 54 -0.55 14.83 -3.03
CA LYS A 54 0.13 14.30 -1.85
C LYS A 54 0.20 12.76 -1.92
N ARG A 55 -0.89 12.12 -2.33
CA ARG A 55 -0.99 10.65 -2.48
C ARG A 55 -0.01 10.12 -3.52
N ILE A 56 0.03 10.72 -4.71
CA ILE A 56 0.96 10.35 -5.80
C ILE A 56 2.40 10.45 -5.31
N LYS A 57 2.75 11.52 -4.59
CA LYS A 57 4.08 11.71 -4.03
C LYS A 57 4.44 10.63 -3.01
N GLU A 58 3.53 10.29 -2.10
CA GLU A 58 3.75 9.19 -1.13
C GLU A 58 3.97 7.84 -1.83
N LEU A 59 3.20 7.55 -2.87
CA LEU A 59 3.33 6.34 -3.67
C LEU A 59 4.67 6.27 -4.43
N GLN A 60 5.10 7.38 -5.03
CA GLN A 60 6.41 7.47 -5.67
C GLN A 60 7.56 7.27 -4.67
N ILE A 61 7.45 7.86 -3.47
CA ILE A 61 8.44 7.66 -2.41
C ILE A 61 8.48 6.19 -1.99
N MET A 62 7.32 5.55 -1.80
CA MET A 62 7.22 4.14 -1.44
C MET A 62 7.85 3.24 -2.50
N ASN A 63 7.53 3.45 -3.78
CA ASN A 63 8.15 2.72 -4.90
C ASN A 63 9.67 2.87 -4.93
N ARG A 64 10.19 4.09 -4.72
CA ARG A 64 11.64 4.33 -4.66
C ARG A 64 12.30 3.60 -3.49
N LYS A 65 11.65 3.57 -2.32
CA LYS A 65 12.15 2.86 -1.13
C LYS A 65 12.20 1.35 -1.37
N ILE A 66 11.13 0.77 -1.91
CA ILE A 66 11.05 -0.66 -2.25
C ILE A 66 12.15 -1.01 -3.26
N LYS A 67 12.29 -0.23 -4.34
CA LYS A 67 13.34 -0.44 -5.34
C LYS A 67 14.74 -0.41 -4.73
N ARG A 68 15.03 0.55 -3.83
CA ARG A 68 16.33 0.63 -3.14
C ARG A 68 16.59 -0.58 -2.23
N ALA A 69 15.57 -1.06 -1.52
CA ALA A 69 15.71 -2.24 -0.67
C ALA A 69 16.02 -3.50 -1.49
N ILE A 70 15.35 -3.67 -2.63
CA ILE A 70 15.58 -4.77 -3.57
C ILE A 70 16.98 -4.68 -4.19
N ASP A 71 17.37 -3.51 -4.67
CA ASP A 71 18.70 -3.28 -5.28
C ASP A 71 19.83 -3.58 -4.29
N TYR A 72 19.67 -3.16 -3.04
CA TYR A 72 20.58 -3.50 -1.97
C TYR A 72 20.63 -5.02 -1.73
N ALA A 73 19.49 -5.71 -1.71
CA ALA A 73 19.45 -7.16 -1.55
C ALA A 73 20.14 -7.90 -2.70
N ILE A 74 19.92 -7.47 -3.95
CA ILE A 74 20.61 -8.00 -5.15
C ILE A 74 22.12 -7.81 -5.02
N LYS A 75 22.56 -6.56 -4.75
CA LYS A 75 23.99 -6.20 -4.68
C LYS A 75 24.74 -6.96 -3.58
N ASN A 76 24.05 -7.30 -2.50
CA ASN A 76 24.63 -8.02 -1.36
C ASN A 76 24.30 -9.51 -1.35
N ASN A 77 23.69 -10.04 -2.43
CA ASN A 77 23.29 -11.44 -2.57
C ASN A 77 22.45 -11.94 -1.38
N LYS A 78 21.47 -11.14 -0.95
CA LYS A 78 20.56 -11.41 0.17
C LYS A 78 19.18 -11.82 -0.31
N GLU A 79 18.55 -12.70 0.46
CA GLU A 79 17.11 -12.94 0.38
C GLU A 79 16.35 -11.89 1.20
N LEU A 80 15.07 -11.71 0.86
CA LEU A 80 14.17 -10.78 1.54
C LEU A 80 13.08 -11.56 2.25
N GLU A 81 12.95 -11.34 3.54
CA GLU A 81 11.74 -11.74 4.26
C GLU A 81 10.73 -10.60 4.18
N VAL A 82 9.54 -10.88 3.65
CA VAL A 82 8.48 -9.89 3.48
C VAL A 82 7.27 -10.33 4.28
N ASN A 83 6.94 -9.52 5.28
CA ASN A 83 5.81 -9.73 6.17
C ASN A 83 4.84 -8.56 6.04
N GLY A 84 3.57 -8.85 5.77
CA GLY A 84 2.51 -7.85 5.63
C GLY A 84 1.30 -8.25 6.46
N THR A 85 0.94 -7.43 7.44
CA THR A 85 -0.25 -7.63 8.28
C THR A 85 -1.27 -6.52 8.04
N ILE A 86 -2.53 -6.90 7.89
CA ILE A 86 -3.67 -5.99 7.91
C ILE A 86 -4.35 -6.11 9.27
N ASN A 87 -4.44 -4.97 9.95
CA ASN A 87 -5.18 -4.86 11.19
C ASN A 87 -6.54 -4.21 10.90
N ILE A 88 -7.63 -4.93 11.19
CA ILE A 88 -8.98 -4.40 11.04
C ILE A 88 -9.47 -3.93 12.41
N LYS A 89 -9.88 -2.66 12.49
CA LYS A 89 -10.49 -2.08 13.69
C LYS A 89 -11.89 -1.59 13.38
N PHE A 90 -12.86 -1.99 14.20
CA PHE A 90 -14.19 -1.40 14.18
C PHE A 90 -14.14 -0.04 14.87
N ILE A 91 -14.51 1.01 14.16
CA ILE A 91 -14.60 2.36 14.69
C ILE A 91 -16.09 2.71 14.72
N ASP A 92 -16.62 3.05 15.90
CA ASP A 92 -17.98 3.54 16.02
C ASP A 92 -18.17 4.77 15.12
N LYS A 93 -19.24 4.77 14.31
CA LYS A 93 -19.64 5.96 13.58
C LYS A 93 -19.98 7.04 14.60
N ARG A 94 -19.16 8.09 14.70
CA ARG A 94 -19.55 9.31 15.41
C ARG A 94 -20.77 9.87 14.69
N ASN A 95 -21.95 9.63 15.24
CA ASN A 95 -23.13 10.44 14.93
C ASN A 95 -22.77 11.87 15.35
N GLY A 96 -22.71 12.78 14.38
CA GLY A 96 -22.47 14.20 14.63
C GLY A 96 -23.46 14.73 15.68
N LYS A 97 -22.94 15.49 16.64
CA LYS A 97 -23.72 16.48 17.37
C LYS A 97 -23.46 17.83 16.72
#